data_AF-A0AAF1KNE4-F1
#
_entry.id   AF-A0AAF1KNE4-F1
#
_cell.length_a   1.000
_cell.length_b   1.000
_cell.length_c   1.000
_cell.angle_alpha   90.00
_cell.angle_beta   90.00
_cell.angle_gamma   90.00
#
_symmetry.space_group_name_H-M   'P 1'
#
loop_
_entity.id
_entity.type
_entity.pdbx_description
1 polymer ?
#
loop_
_entity_poly.entity_id
_entity_poly.type
_entity_poly.pdbx_seq_one_letter_code
_entity_poly.pdbx_strand_id
1 'polypeptide(L)'
;MKRIARPDLTAAEATRLGEELREARMAMGVSVADMAERIRIRRVYLLALEEGRLKELPGQAYVVGFLRNYANALGLNTDEVLRRFREVSVPTTKADLVFPEPVPSRGVPAGAVMLAGAVLAVAAYVGWYNFSGGAARVVDAVPPLPPRLEQMAPEPPPRVPDSQVPAVTPPASAPAPTRSATLAPLPGTPPVTGAAPG
;
A
#
# COMPACT_ATOMS: atom_id res chain seq x y z
N MET A 1 -14.30 -25.38 -31.22
CA MET A 1 -13.66 -26.69 -31.42
C MET A 1 -12.50 -26.85 -30.44
N LYS A 2 -12.69 -27.61 -29.37
CA LYS A 2 -11.66 -27.87 -28.34
C LYS A 2 -10.74 -28.95 -28.89
N ARG A 3 -9.54 -28.58 -29.36
CA ARG A 3 -8.51 -29.57 -29.74
C ARG A 3 -8.10 -30.29 -28.45
N ILE A 4 -8.57 -31.51 -28.28
CA ILE A 4 -8.09 -32.42 -27.25
C ILE A 4 -6.69 -32.81 -27.70
N ALA A 5 -5.66 -32.19 -27.12
CA ALA A 5 -4.29 -32.64 -27.33
C ALA A 5 -4.21 -34.09 -26.86
N ARG A 6 -3.87 -34.99 -27.78
CA ARG A 6 -3.69 -36.42 -27.51
C ARG A 6 -2.47 -36.60 -26.60
N PRO A 7 -2.64 -37.04 -25.34
CA PRO A 7 -1.54 -37.08 -24.38
C PRO A 7 -0.41 -38.05 -24.79
N ASP A 8 -0.74 -39.07 -25.59
CA ASP A 8 0.17 -40.06 -26.17
C ASP A 8 1.21 -39.46 -27.13
N LEU A 9 0.86 -38.45 -27.94
CA LEU A 9 1.82 -37.79 -28.82
C LEU A 9 2.88 -37.02 -28.01
N THR A 10 2.46 -36.34 -26.94
CA THR A 10 3.36 -35.52 -26.12
C THR A 10 4.40 -36.37 -25.36
N ALA A 11 4.01 -37.54 -24.85
CA ALA A 11 4.95 -38.44 -24.17
C ALA A 11 5.99 -39.04 -25.13
N ALA A 12 5.57 -39.40 -26.36
CA ALA A 12 6.48 -39.90 -27.38
C ALA A 12 7.46 -38.83 -27.87
N GLU A 13 7.02 -37.57 -27.99
CA GLU A 13 7.91 -36.45 -28.32
C GLU A 13 8.88 -36.11 -27.19
N ALA A 14 8.44 -36.18 -25.93
CA ALA A 14 9.33 -36.02 -24.77
C ALA A 14 10.42 -37.11 -24.74
N THR A 15 10.05 -38.35 -25.07
CA THR A 15 10.98 -39.49 -25.13
C THR A 15 12.01 -39.27 -26.24
N ARG A 16 11.58 -38.87 -27.44
CA ARG A 16 12.50 -38.57 -28.56
C ARG A 16 13.47 -37.44 -28.24
N LEU A 17 13.00 -36.38 -27.57
CA LEU A 17 13.87 -35.31 -27.11
C LEU A 17 14.87 -35.81 -26.06
N GLY A 18 14.44 -36.68 -25.15
CA GLY A 18 15.32 -37.33 -24.18
C GLY A 18 16.40 -38.19 -24.83
N GLU A 19 16.03 -38.97 -25.85
CA GLU A 19 16.96 -39.79 -26.65
C GLU A 19 18.01 -38.93 -27.33
N GLU A 20 17.63 -37.80 -27.94
CA GLU A 20 18.57 -36.84 -28.55
C GLU A 20 19.59 -36.30 -27.53
N LEU A 21 19.14 -35.94 -26.32
CA LEU A 21 20.03 -35.49 -25.24
C LEU A 21 21.00 -36.62 -24.82
N ARG A 22 20.49 -37.84 -24.71
CA ARG A 22 21.28 -39.02 -24.36
C ARG A 22 22.33 -39.32 -25.41
N GLU A 23 21.96 -39.29 -26.69
CA GLU A 23 22.86 -39.48 -27.82
C GLU A 23 23.97 -38.43 -27.84
N ALA A 24 23.61 -37.15 -27.66
CA ALA A 24 24.59 -36.08 -27.56
C ALA A 24 25.56 -36.28 -26.40
N ARG A 25 25.09 -36.72 -25.22
CA ARG A 25 25.96 -37.06 -24.09
C ARG A 25 26.88 -38.23 -24.41
N MET A 26 26.34 -39.29 -24.99
CA MET A 26 27.12 -40.48 -25.34
C MET A 26 28.17 -40.17 -26.41
N ALA A 27 27.87 -39.28 -27.37
CA ALA A 27 28.83 -38.80 -28.36
C ALA A 27 30.01 -38.03 -27.73
N MET A 28 29.80 -37.38 -26.59
CA MET A 28 30.88 -36.77 -25.81
C MET A 28 31.69 -37.78 -24.97
N GLY A 29 31.24 -39.04 -24.85
CA GLY A 29 31.90 -40.07 -24.05
C GLY A 29 31.77 -39.85 -22.53
N VAL A 30 30.81 -39.05 -22.07
CA VAL A 30 30.65 -38.70 -20.65
C VAL A 30 29.52 -39.52 -20.01
N SER A 31 29.72 -40.01 -18.78
CA SER A 31 28.65 -40.71 -18.06
C SER A 31 27.58 -39.72 -17.58
N VAL A 32 26.35 -40.20 -17.36
CA VAL A 32 25.28 -39.36 -16.80
C VAL A 32 25.62 -38.87 -15.38
N ALA A 33 26.44 -39.63 -14.63
CA ALA A 33 26.88 -39.26 -13.30
C ALA A 33 27.89 -38.10 -13.34
N ASP A 34 28.90 -38.18 -14.21
CA ASP A 34 29.90 -37.12 -14.37
C ASP A 34 29.25 -35.82 -14.87
N MET A 35 28.31 -35.95 -15.81
CA MET A 35 27.56 -34.81 -16.31
C MET A 35 26.70 -34.17 -15.21
N ALA A 36 26.02 -34.98 -14.40
CA ALA A 36 25.23 -34.52 -13.25
C ALA A 36 26.08 -33.73 -12.26
N GLU A 37 27.28 -34.19 -11.95
CA GLU A 37 28.23 -33.48 -11.09
C GLU A 37 28.70 -32.16 -11.71
N ARG A 38 29.03 -32.18 -13.01
CA ARG A 38 29.49 -31.01 -13.76
C ARG A 38 28.48 -29.87 -13.76
N ILE A 39 27.20 -30.17 -14.02
CA ILE A 39 26.14 -29.16 -14.11
C ILE A 39 25.34 -28.98 -12.82
N ARG A 40 25.74 -29.67 -11.74
CA ARG A 40 25.13 -29.60 -10.39
C ARG A 40 23.63 -29.92 -10.38
N ILE A 41 23.22 -30.90 -11.18
CA ILE A 41 21.85 -31.42 -11.21
C ILE A 41 21.89 -32.88 -10.76
N ARG A 42 20.92 -33.31 -9.92
CA ARG A 42 20.89 -34.70 -9.44
C ARG A 42 20.80 -35.68 -10.62
N ARG A 43 21.61 -36.74 -10.59
CA ARG A 43 21.66 -37.80 -11.61
C ARG A 43 20.28 -38.34 -11.99
N VAL A 44 19.41 -38.56 -11.00
CA VAL A 44 18.05 -39.09 -11.22
C VAL A 44 17.22 -38.19 -12.15
N TYR A 45 17.41 -36.86 -12.10
CA TYR A 45 16.67 -35.93 -12.95
C TYR A 45 17.22 -35.88 -14.37
N LEU A 46 18.54 -36.01 -14.56
CA LEU A 46 19.10 -36.12 -15.91
C LEU A 46 18.69 -37.42 -16.58
N LEU A 47 18.66 -38.52 -15.84
CA LEU A 47 18.15 -39.79 -16.34
C LEU A 47 16.67 -39.68 -16.73
N ALA A 48 15.86 -39.05 -15.88
CA ALA A 48 14.44 -38.81 -16.19
C ALA A 48 14.25 -37.92 -17.44
N LEU A 49 15.13 -36.94 -17.68
CA LEU A 49 15.12 -36.14 -18.91
C LEU A 49 15.47 -36.99 -20.14
N GLU A 50 16.52 -37.81 -20.05
CA GLU A 50 16.94 -38.71 -21.14
C GLU A 50 15.89 -39.78 -21.50
N GLU A 51 15.08 -40.18 -20.53
CA GLU A 51 14.04 -41.20 -20.71
C GLU A 51 12.65 -40.58 -20.96
N GLY A 52 12.54 -39.25 -21.07
CA GLY A 52 11.26 -38.57 -21.26
C GLY A 52 10.29 -38.68 -20.07
N ARG A 53 10.76 -39.12 -18.90
CA ARG A 53 9.96 -39.31 -17.67
C ARG A 53 9.77 -37.98 -16.93
N LEU A 54 9.13 -37.02 -17.59
CA LEU A 54 8.91 -35.66 -17.06
C LEU A 54 8.13 -35.61 -15.74
N LYS A 55 7.35 -36.66 -15.43
CA LYS A 55 6.57 -36.77 -14.17
C LYS A 55 7.43 -36.99 -12.93
N GLU A 56 8.66 -37.47 -13.09
CA GLU A 56 9.60 -37.73 -11.97
C GLU A 56 10.44 -36.50 -11.60
N LEU A 57 10.29 -35.42 -12.36
CA LEU A 57 10.98 -34.17 -12.11
C LEU A 57 10.28 -33.39 -10.98
N PRO A 58 11.00 -32.55 -10.21
CA PRO A 58 10.46 -31.83 -9.03
C PRO A 58 9.34 -30.82 -9.33
N GLY A 59 9.03 -30.59 -10.61
CA GLY A 59 8.01 -29.66 -11.09
C GLY A 59 8.41 -29.05 -12.42
N GLN A 60 7.42 -28.70 -13.26
CA GLN A 60 7.63 -28.19 -14.63
C GLN A 60 8.52 -26.94 -14.68
N ALA A 61 8.45 -26.07 -13.67
CA ALA A 61 9.27 -24.86 -13.59
C ALA A 61 10.79 -25.16 -13.56
N TYR A 62 11.20 -26.28 -12.95
CA TYR A 62 12.61 -26.68 -12.87
C TYR A 62 13.11 -27.32 -14.16
N VAL A 63 12.22 -27.96 -14.91
CA VAL A 63 12.58 -28.70 -16.13
C VAL A 63 13.23 -27.79 -17.16
N VAL A 64 12.70 -26.59 -17.35
CA VAL A 64 13.25 -25.59 -18.27
C VAL A 64 14.68 -25.21 -17.89
N GLY A 65 14.95 -25.03 -16.60
CA GLY A 65 16.29 -24.71 -16.09
C GLY A 65 17.27 -25.87 -16.27
N PHE A 66 16.84 -27.10 -15.97
CA PHE A 66 17.66 -28.29 -16.15
C PHE A 66 18.00 -28.53 -17.61
N LEU A 67 17.00 -28.43 -18.48
CA LEU A 67 17.16 -28.63 -19.91
C LEU A 67 18.07 -27.57 -20.54
N ARG A 68 17.95 -26.31 -20.10
CA ARG A 68 18.85 -25.23 -20.51
C ARG A 68 20.30 -25.52 -20.14
N ASN A 69 20.56 -25.85 -18.88
CA ASN A 69 21.92 -26.15 -18.41
C ASN A 69 22.49 -27.38 -19.10
N TYR A 70 21.65 -28.39 -19.33
CA TYR A 70 22.10 -29.63 -19.95
C TYR A 70 22.40 -29.45 -21.44
N ALA A 71 21.50 -28.81 -22.20
CA ALA A 71 21.74 -28.51 -23.62
C ALA A 71 23.00 -27.66 -23.82
N ASN A 72 23.21 -26.64 -22.97
CA ASN A 72 24.44 -25.84 -22.98
C ASN A 72 25.69 -26.70 -22.72
N ALA A 73 25.65 -27.62 -21.75
CA ALA A 73 26.78 -28.49 -21.42
C ALA A 73 27.08 -29.53 -22.51
N LEU A 74 26.07 -29.91 -23.28
CA LEU A 74 26.15 -30.80 -24.45
C LEU A 74 26.56 -30.06 -25.74
N GLY A 75 26.60 -28.73 -25.73
CA GLY A 75 26.87 -27.93 -26.94
C GLY A 75 25.73 -27.93 -27.96
N LEU A 76 24.51 -28.28 -27.53
CA LEU A 76 23.32 -28.24 -28.38
C LEU A 76 22.77 -26.81 -28.48
N ASN A 77 21.93 -26.56 -29.49
CA ASN A 77 21.19 -25.30 -29.57
C ASN A 77 20.09 -25.29 -28.50
N THR A 78 20.37 -24.61 -27.40
CA THR A 78 19.49 -24.50 -26.24
C THR A 78 18.12 -23.90 -26.58
N ASP A 79 18.05 -22.90 -27.46
CA ASP A 79 16.76 -22.29 -27.81
C ASP A 79 15.86 -23.26 -28.56
N GLU A 80 16.46 -24.07 -29.44
CA GLU A 80 15.76 -25.09 -30.21
C GLU A 80 15.27 -26.24 -29.31
N VAL A 81 16.13 -26.74 -28.42
CA VAL A 81 15.76 -27.77 -27.43
C VAL A 81 14.61 -27.28 -26.55
N LEU A 82 14.69 -26.04 -26.05
CA LEU A 82 13.64 -25.44 -25.23
C LEU A 82 12.35 -25.17 -26.02
N ARG A 83 12.44 -24.84 -27.31
CA ARG A 83 11.27 -24.67 -28.19
C ARG A 83 10.52 -25.99 -28.35
N ARG A 84 11.21 -27.07 -28.71
CA ARG A 84 10.64 -28.41 -28.82
C ARG A 84 10.03 -28.83 -27.48
N PHE A 85 10.73 -28.60 -26.37
CA PHE A 85 10.19 -28.92 -25.05
C PHE A 85 8.90 -28.16 -24.73
N ARG A 86 8.78 -26.88 -25.10
CA ARG A 86 7.54 -26.10 -24.91
C ARG A 86 6.39 -26.65 -25.75
N GLU A 87 6.66 -27.11 -26.97
CA GLU A 87 5.64 -27.75 -27.82
C GLU A 87 5.10 -29.03 -27.19
N VAL A 88 5.97 -29.76 -26.48
CA VAL A 88 5.64 -31.02 -25.80
C VAL A 88 4.99 -30.81 -24.42
N SER A 89 5.43 -29.80 -23.67
CA SER A 89 5.05 -29.58 -22.26
C SER A 89 3.81 -28.72 -22.07
N VAL A 90 3.30 -28.08 -23.13
CA VAL A 90 2.17 -27.14 -23.05
C VAL A 90 0.88 -27.80 -23.53
N PRO A 91 -0.10 -28.08 -22.64
CA PRO A 91 -1.46 -27.69 -22.96
C PRO A 91 -1.51 -26.16 -22.86
N THR A 92 -1.86 -25.46 -23.95
CA THR A 92 -2.07 -24.00 -23.96
C THR A 92 -3.29 -23.64 -23.10
N THR A 93 -3.18 -23.84 -21.80
CA THR A 93 -3.89 -23.01 -20.85
C THR A 93 -2.86 -21.97 -20.55
N LYS A 94 -3.12 -20.71 -20.98
CA LYS A 94 -2.52 -19.55 -20.33
C LYS A 94 -2.45 -19.91 -18.86
N ALA A 95 -1.27 -19.85 -18.24
CA ALA A 95 -1.21 -19.89 -16.80
C ALA A 95 -2.19 -18.80 -16.38
N ASP A 96 -3.38 -19.23 -15.96
CA ASP A 96 -4.32 -18.36 -15.29
C ASP A 96 -3.60 -18.18 -13.99
N LEU A 97 -2.70 -17.20 -13.99
CA LEU A 97 -2.15 -16.61 -12.80
C LEU A 97 -3.36 -15.99 -12.15
N VAL A 98 -4.19 -16.83 -11.54
CA VAL A 98 -4.93 -16.47 -10.36
C VAL A 98 -3.83 -16.23 -9.34
N PHE A 99 -3.18 -15.07 -9.47
CA PHE A 99 -2.73 -14.34 -8.31
C PHE A 99 -3.85 -14.50 -7.31
N PRO A 100 -3.60 -14.95 -6.07
CA PRO A 100 -4.64 -14.90 -5.05
C PRO A 100 -5.13 -13.46 -5.10
N GLU A 101 -6.34 -13.25 -5.64
CA GLU A 101 -6.92 -11.92 -5.59
C GLU A 101 -6.85 -11.57 -4.11
N PRO A 102 -6.21 -10.44 -3.74
CA PRO A 102 -6.19 -10.02 -2.35
C PRO A 102 -7.63 -10.15 -1.89
N VAL A 103 -7.86 -11.07 -0.93
CA VAL A 103 -9.18 -11.51 -0.45
C VAL A 103 -10.11 -10.32 -0.60
N PRO A 104 -11.10 -10.35 -1.52
CA PRO A 104 -11.83 -9.15 -1.89
C PRO A 104 -12.28 -8.52 -0.59
N SER A 105 -11.61 -7.43 -0.23
CA SER A 105 -11.85 -6.77 1.02
C SER A 105 -13.19 -6.14 0.77
N ARG A 106 -14.23 -6.84 1.24
CA ARG A 106 -15.61 -6.38 1.25
C ARG A 106 -15.70 -5.28 2.30
N GLY A 107 -14.87 -4.26 2.15
CA GLY A 107 -14.97 -3.00 2.86
C GLY A 107 -16.25 -2.33 2.38
N VAL A 108 -16.98 -1.77 3.33
CA VAL A 108 -18.13 -0.91 3.07
C VAL A 108 -17.76 0.10 1.97
N PRO A 109 -18.61 0.28 0.95
CA PRO A 109 -18.30 1.16 -0.17
C PRO A 109 -17.97 2.55 0.38
N ALA A 110 -16.96 3.21 -0.18
CA ALA A 110 -16.48 4.50 0.33
C ALA A 110 -17.62 5.53 0.50
N GLY A 111 -18.65 5.46 -0.36
CA GLY A 111 -19.87 6.26 -0.23
C GLY A 111 -20.68 6.00 1.04
N ALA A 112 -20.78 4.76 1.51
CA ALA A 112 -21.48 4.44 2.76
C ALA A 112 -20.73 4.96 3.99
N VAL A 113 -19.39 4.90 3.98
CA VAL A 113 -18.57 5.47 5.06
C VAL A 113 -18.70 7.00 5.07
N MET A 114 -18.68 7.64 3.90
CA MET A 114 -18.90 9.08 3.80
C MET A 114 -20.29 9.50 4.27
N LEU A 115 -21.33 8.73 3.92
CA LEU A 115 -22.70 9.02 4.33
C LEU A 115 -22.86 8.86 5.86
N ALA A 116 -22.33 7.79 6.43
CA ALA A 116 -22.33 7.58 7.88
C ALA A 116 -21.58 8.72 8.63
N GLY A 117 -20.43 9.13 8.11
CA GLY A 117 -19.68 10.28 8.64
C GLY A 117 -20.46 11.59 8.56
N ALA A 118 -21.11 11.86 7.43
CA ALA A 118 -21.94 13.05 7.25
C ALA A 118 -23.14 13.07 8.20
N VAL A 119 -23.81 11.94 8.39
CA VAL A 119 -24.94 11.82 9.35
C VAL A 119 -24.49 12.09 10.78
N LEU A 120 -23.35 11.52 11.19
CA LEU A 120 -22.77 11.79 12.51
C LEU A 120 -22.42 13.26 12.70
N ALA A 121 -21.81 13.90 11.71
CA ALA A 121 -21.47 15.32 11.75
C ALA A 121 -22.71 16.22 11.86
N VAL A 122 -23.77 15.92 11.10
CA VAL A 122 -25.04 16.64 11.17
C VAL A 122 -25.70 16.45 12.53
N ALA A 123 -25.76 15.22 13.05
CA ALA A 123 -26.32 14.95 14.37
C ALA A 123 -25.56 15.68 15.48
N ALA A 124 -24.23 15.67 15.42
CA ALA A 124 -23.38 16.43 16.36
C ALA A 124 -23.63 17.94 16.26
N TYR A 125 -23.72 18.48 15.05
CA TYR A 125 -24.00 19.90 14.83
C TYR A 125 -25.39 20.30 15.33
N VAL A 126 -26.42 19.49 15.06
CA VAL A 126 -27.79 19.73 15.53
C VAL A 126 -27.83 19.63 17.06
N GLY A 127 -27.21 18.62 17.66
CA GLY A 127 -27.09 18.49 19.11
C GLY A 127 -26.40 19.70 19.74
N TRP A 128 -25.29 20.14 19.15
CA TRP A 128 -24.58 21.36 19.56
C TRP A 128 -25.47 22.59 19.46
N TYR A 129 -26.12 22.81 18.31
CA TYR A 129 -26.98 23.98 18.10
C TYR A 129 -28.13 24.05 19.11
N ASN A 130 -28.78 22.91 19.39
CA ASN A 130 -29.85 22.84 20.39
C ASN A 130 -29.34 23.09 21.81
N PHE A 131 -28.14 22.58 22.16
CA PHE A 131 -27.56 22.75 23.48
C PHE A 131 -26.98 24.16 23.70
N SER A 132 -26.28 24.71 22.69
CA SER A 132 -25.70 26.05 22.71
C SER A 132 -26.76 27.15 22.64
N GLY A 133 -27.98 26.85 22.20
CA GLY A 133 -29.13 27.75 22.31
C GLY A 133 -29.59 28.00 23.76
N GLY A 134 -29.16 27.19 24.74
CA GLY A 134 -29.52 27.34 26.15
C GLY A 134 -28.69 28.38 26.91
N ALA A 135 -27.46 28.70 26.46
CA ALA A 135 -26.54 29.56 27.20
C ALA A 135 -26.89 31.06 27.12
N ALA A 136 -27.75 31.48 26.19
CA ALA A 136 -28.15 32.87 26.03
C ALA A 136 -29.30 33.31 26.97
N ARG A 137 -29.94 32.40 27.72
CA ARG A 137 -31.03 32.78 28.65
C ARG A 137 -30.58 33.20 30.05
N VAL A 138 -29.29 33.10 30.39
CA VAL A 138 -28.79 33.47 31.72
C VAL A 138 -28.56 34.98 31.85
N VAL A 139 -28.45 35.72 30.74
CA VAL A 139 -28.21 37.18 30.76
C VAL A 139 -29.48 37.97 31.18
N ASP A 140 -30.67 37.37 31.08
CA ASP A 140 -31.93 37.97 31.53
C ASP A 140 -32.26 37.70 33.02
N ALA A 141 -31.41 36.95 33.72
CA ALA A 141 -31.57 36.64 35.14
C ALA A 141 -30.73 37.57 36.01
N VAL A 142 -30.86 38.89 35.84
CA VAL A 142 -30.46 39.83 36.89
C VAL A 142 -31.60 39.80 37.92
N PRO A 143 -31.41 39.23 39.13
CA PRO A 143 -32.44 39.32 40.16
C PRO A 143 -32.72 40.80 40.45
N PRO A 144 -33.99 41.20 40.66
CA PRO A 144 -34.31 42.57 41.03
C PRO A 144 -33.49 42.96 42.26
N LEU A 145 -32.87 44.14 42.19
CA LEU A 145 -32.00 44.68 43.22
C LEU A 145 -32.71 44.61 44.59
N PRO A 146 -32.07 44.07 45.64
CA PRO A 146 -32.69 44.01 46.95
C PRO A 146 -33.04 45.43 47.44
N PRO A 147 -34.22 45.64 48.08
CA PRO A 147 -34.71 46.97 48.49
C PRO A 147 -33.77 47.71 49.46
N ARG A 148 -32.84 46.98 50.07
CA ARG A 148 -31.77 47.54 50.91
C ARG A 148 -30.79 48.42 50.11
N LEU A 149 -30.56 48.12 48.83
CA LEU A 149 -29.68 48.91 47.96
C LEU A 149 -30.39 50.15 47.41
N GLU A 150 -31.70 50.08 47.16
CA GLU A 150 -32.50 51.25 46.78
C GLU A 150 -32.56 52.28 47.91
N GLN A 151 -32.66 51.83 49.17
CA GLN A 151 -32.66 52.71 50.35
C GLN A 151 -31.28 53.29 50.69
N MET A 152 -30.22 52.69 50.15
CA MET A 152 -28.84 53.14 50.35
C MET A 152 -28.33 53.97 49.18
N ALA A 153 -29.18 54.19 48.16
CA ALA A 153 -28.89 55.09 47.07
C ALA A 153 -28.78 56.53 47.62
N PRO A 154 -27.63 57.20 47.46
CA PRO A 154 -27.50 58.59 47.88
C PRO A 154 -28.52 59.46 47.14
N GLU A 155 -29.15 60.37 47.87
CA GLU A 155 -30.07 61.36 47.30
C GLU A 155 -29.35 62.08 46.14
N PRO A 156 -29.99 62.20 44.95
CA PRO A 156 -29.36 62.89 43.83
C PRO A 156 -29.02 64.33 44.27
N PRO A 157 -27.76 64.78 44.09
CA PRO A 157 -27.37 66.13 44.47
C PRO A 157 -28.24 67.16 43.73
N PRO A 158 -28.51 68.34 44.33
CA PRO A 158 -29.29 69.38 43.69
C PRO A 158 -28.71 69.70 42.32
N ARG A 159 -29.57 69.65 41.30
CA ARG A 159 -29.23 69.89 39.90
C ARG A 159 -28.68 71.32 39.78
N VAL A 160 -27.37 71.47 39.67
CA VAL A 160 -26.75 72.75 39.30
C VAL A 160 -27.26 73.15 37.91
N PRO A 161 -27.76 74.39 37.72
CA PRO A 161 -28.23 74.85 36.41
C PRO A 161 -27.13 74.75 35.36
N ASP A 162 -27.50 74.24 34.19
CA ASP A 162 -26.64 74.08 33.02
C ASP A 162 -25.75 75.31 32.78
N SER A 163 -24.44 75.10 32.88
CA SER A 163 -23.44 76.02 32.35
C SER A 163 -22.31 75.22 31.73
N GLN A 164 -22.51 74.95 30.44
CA GLN A 164 -21.52 74.83 29.38
C GLN A 164 -20.27 74.00 29.69
N VAL A 165 -20.26 72.75 29.21
CA VAL A 165 -19.02 72.07 28.82
C VAL A 165 -19.11 71.79 27.31
N PRO A 166 -18.17 72.29 26.48
CA PRO A 166 -18.20 72.14 25.03
C PRO A 166 -18.13 70.68 24.61
N ALA A 167 -18.88 70.35 23.55
CA ALA A 167 -18.84 69.07 22.87
C ALA A 167 -17.40 68.72 22.42
N VAL A 168 -16.82 67.70 23.04
CA VAL A 168 -15.62 67.03 22.50
C VAL A 168 -16.10 65.83 21.71
N THR A 169 -16.09 65.99 20.38
CA THR A 169 -16.28 64.92 19.40
C THR A 169 -15.07 63.98 19.42
N PRO A 170 -15.21 62.66 19.63
CA PRO A 170 -14.15 61.72 19.28
C PRO A 170 -14.20 61.42 17.76
N PRO A 171 -13.06 61.47 17.04
CA PRO A 171 -13.01 61.16 15.61
C PRO A 171 -13.08 59.66 15.33
N ALA A 172 -13.58 59.37 14.14
CA ALA A 172 -13.85 58.06 13.57
C ALA A 172 -12.59 57.24 13.19
N SER A 173 -12.73 55.91 13.28
CA SER A 173 -12.18 54.81 12.47
C SER A 173 -10.72 54.84 11.96
N ALA A 174 -9.96 53.77 12.26
CA ALA A 174 -9.59 52.66 11.33
C ALA A 174 -8.38 51.84 11.88
N PRO A 175 -7.90 50.75 11.22
CA PRO A 175 -8.23 49.34 11.51
C PRO A 175 -7.04 48.51 12.04
N ALA A 176 -7.33 47.33 12.61
CA ALA A 176 -6.36 46.36 13.11
C ALA A 176 -5.69 45.56 11.97
N PRO A 177 -4.34 45.35 12.01
CA PRO A 177 -3.70 44.41 11.10
C PRO A 177 -3.75 42.97 11.61
N THR A 178 -4.21 42.11 10.71
CA THR A 178 -4.07 40.65 10.62
C THR A 178 -2.67 40.16 11.03
N ARG A 179 -2.57 39.18 11.94
CA ARG A 179 -1.39 38.31 12.05
C ARG A 179 -1.80 36.86 11.83
N SER A 180 -1.51 36.38 10.62
CA SER A 180 -1.53 34.96 10.25
C SER A 180 -0.49 34.17 11.03
N ALA A 181 -0.86 32.95 11.40
CA ALA A 181 0.00 31.94 12.02
C ALA A 181 1.20 31.55 11.14
N THR A 182 2.31 31.12 11.74
CA THR A 182 3.22 30.10 11.16
C THR A 182 4.09 29.45 12.24
N LEU A 183 4.14 28.12 12.13
CA LEU A 183 4.80 27.07 12.90
C LEU A 183 6.25 27.31 13.38
N ALA A 184 6.56 26.70 14.52
CA ALA A 184 7.90 26.28 14.94
C ALA A 184 8.44 25.14 14.05
N PRO A 185 9.77 24.97 13.94
CA PRO A 185 10.36 23.86 14.68
C PRO A 185 11.76 24.13 15.27
N LEU A 186 12.05 23.40 16.35
CA LEU A 186 13.36 23.24 16.99
C LEU A 186 14.34 22.48 16.08
N PRO A 187 15.62 22.87 16.04
CA PRO A 187 16.71 21.96 15.72
C PRO A 187 17.58 21.66 16.96
N GLY A 188 17.82 20.38 17.20
CA GLY A 188 18.78 19.87 18.17
C GLY A 188 20.23 20.07 17.73
N THR A 189 21.10 20.23 18.73
CA THR A 189 22.57 20.08 18.69
C THR A 189 22.95 18.61 18.96
N PRO A 190 24.24 18.18 19.10
CA PRO A 190 25.57 18.75 18.78
C PRO A 190 26.39 17.71 17.91
N PRO A 191 27.76 17.65 17.80
CA PRO A 191 28.80 18.27 18.62
C PRO A 191 30.03 18.88 17.92
N VAL A 192 30.79 19.51 18.82
CA VAL A 192 32.00 20.29 18.69
C VAL A 192 33.24 19.48 18.33
N THR A 193 34.06 20.07 17.47
CA THR A 193 35.46 19.74 17.17
C THR A 193 36.33 19.88 18.43
N GLY A 194 37.12 18.84 18.73
CA GLY A 194 38.26 18.90 19.63
C GLY A 194 39.49 18.32 18.93
N ALA A 195 40.33 19.21 18.40
CA ALA A 195 41.68 18.90 17.95
C ALA A 195 42.67 19.26 19.07
N ALA A 196 43.80 18.54 19.11
CA ALA A 196 45.19 18.99 19.34
C ALA A 196 46.00 17.97 20.19
N PRO A 197 47.33 18.12 20.35
CA PRO A 197 48.30 17.18 19.77
C PRO A 197 49.28 16.61 20.82
N GLY A 198 50.13 15.65 20.44
CA GLY A 198 51.20 15.13 21.30
C GLY A 198 51.59 13.71 20.97
#